data_AF-A0A5D6Y385-F1
#
_entry.id   AF-A0A5D6Y385-F1
#
_cell.length_a   1.000
_cell.length_b   1.000
_cell.length_c   1.000
_cell.angle_alpha   90.00
_cell.angle_beta   90.00
_cell.angle_gamma   90.00
#
_symmetry.space_group_name_H-M   'P 1'
#
loop_
_entity.id
_entity.type
_entity.pdbx_description
1 polymer ?
#
loop_
_entity_poly.entity_id
_entity_poly.type
_entity_poly.pdbx_seq_one_letter_code
_entity_poly.pdbx_strand_id
1 'polypeptide(L)'
;MAMAMAAVVRCRWLLAHSQAQQWLAPWSASVAHLTTAAGGSDWSDFNAVAKALREIAKQQQESGQLAEGERRLPSTKMLKELGQLELVRAIRKNHGGFVKVAERLGAETSPEAFEIHKQKTSRENRRRKRLQRIAKHDFF
;
A
#
# COMPACT_ATOMS: atom_id res chain seq x y z
N MET A 1 62.34 52.56 0.01
CA MET A 1 62.27 52.30 -1.44
C MET A 1 62.41 50.81 -1.66
N ALA A 2 61.43 50.19 -2.36
CA ALA A 2 61.52 48.93 -3.15
C ALA A 2 62.01 47.64 -2.45
N MET A 3 61.56 46.42 -2.72
CA MET A 3 60.42 45.78 -3.39
C MET A 3 60.71 44.26 -3.31
N ALA A 4 59.66 43.42 -3.32
CA ALA A 4 59.66 41.99 -3.70
C ALA A 4 60.28 40.99 -2.67
N MET A 5 59.86 39.73 -2.51
CA MET A 5 59.16 38.75 -3.35
C MET A 5 58.27 37.86 -2.44
N ALA A 6 56.97 37.72 -2.69
CA ALA A 6 56.33 36.63 -3.43
C ALA A 6 56.51 35.20 -2.85
N ALA A 7 55.37 34.67 -2.39
CA ALA A 7 54.87 33.28 -2.55
C ALA A 7 55.58 32.11 -1.83
N VAL A 8 54.93 31.62 -0.76
CA VAL A 8 54.72 30.18 -0.56
C VAL A 8 53.26 29.91 -0.23
N VAL A 9 52.60 29.29 -1.21
CA VAL A 9 51.35 28.55 -1.10
C VAL A 9 51.56 27.36 -0.17
N ARG A 10 50.70 27.18 0.85
CA ARG A 10 50.05 25.89 1.08
C ARG A 10 48.90 25.97 2.09
N CYS A 11 47.74 25.55 1.58
CA CYS A 11 46.45 25.40 2.21
C CYS A 11 46.51 24.72 3.58
N ARG A 12 45.88 25.35 4.57
CA ARG A 12 45.39 24.67 5.78
C ARG A 12 43.95 25.10 6.01
N TRP A 13 43.08 24.67 5.10
CA TRP A 13 41.64 24.74 5.30
C TRP A 13 41.24 23.71 6.36
N LEU A 14 40.84 24.25 7.51
CA LEU A 14 39.66 23.84 8.27
C LEU A 14 39.63 22.40 8.80
N LEU A 15 40.25 22.29 9.97
CA LEU A 15 39.81 21.44 11.06
C LEU A 15 38.43 21.93 11.54
N ALA A 16 37.35 21.28 11.11
CA ALA A 16 36.00 21.61 11.56
C ALA A 16 35.05 20.41 11.38
N HIS A 17 34.58 19.89 12.52
CA HIS A 17 33.34 19.13 12.72
C HIS A 17 33.31 17.69 12.14
N SER A 18 33.65 16.67 12.93
CA SER A 18 32.79 16.10 13.99
C SER A 18 31.47 15.56 13.46
N GLN A 19 31.39 14.22 13.41
CA GLN A 19 30.18 13.42 13.56
C GLN A 19 29.06 13.62 12.54
N ALA A 20 29.24 13.07 11.34
CA ALA A 20 28.11 12.50 10.60
C ALA A 20 28.09 10.98 10.86
N GLN A 21 27.50 10.64 12.01
CA GLN A 21 27.17 9.28 12.37
C GLN A 21 26.19 8.70 11.34
N GLN A 22 26.50 7.50 10.85
CA GLN A 22 25.55 6.39 10.73
C GLN A 22 24.21 6.72 10.05
N TRP A 23 24.22 6.77 8.72
CA TRP A 23 23.02 6.41 7.95
C TRP A 23 23.05 4.90 7.73
N LEU A 24 22.83 4.15 8.82
CA LEU A 24 22.46 2.74 8.75
C LEU A 24 21.03 2.67 8.19
N ALA A 25 20.89 2.42 6.89
CA ALA A 25 19.83 1.51 6.47
C ALA A 25 20.36 0.09 6.76
N PRO A 26 19.64 -0.74 7.52
CA PRO A 26 18.35 -1.25 7.03
C PRO A 26 17.29 -1.36 8.13
N TRP A 27 16.07 -0.89 7.86
CA TRP A 27 14.91 -1.36 8.61
C TRP A 27 14.57 -2.78 8.12
N SER A 28 15.39 -3.76 8.52
CA SER A 28 15.15 -5.18 8.32
C SER A 28 15.23 -5.88 9.67
N ALA A 29 14.12 -5.89 10.42
CA ALA A 29 13.88 -6.91 11.42
C ALA A 29 12.41 -6.91 11.86
N SER A 30 11.85 -8.11 11.87
CA SER A 30 10.66 -8.53 12.63
C SER A 30 9.28 -8.23 12.03
N VAL A 31 8.93 -8.96 10.96
CA VAL A 31 7.64 -9.65 10.92
C VAL A 31 7.85 -11.05 10.31
N ALA A 32 8.45 -11.93 11.10
CA ALA A 32 8.71 -13.32 10.69
C ALA A 32 7.81 -14.29 11.47
N HIS A 33 6.52 -13.97 11.65
CA HIS A 33 5.53 -14.90 12.18
C HIS A 33 4.20 -14.54 11.52
N LEU A 34 3.39 -15.53 11.13
CA LEU A 34 2.19 -15.45 10.28
C LEU A 34 2.42 -15.75 8.78
N THR A 35 3.19 -16.80 8.49
CA THR A 35 2.69 -17.76 7.48
C THR A 35 1.48 -18.47 8.08
N THR A 36 0.33 -17.79 8.10
CA THR A 36 -0.95 -18.44 8.43
C THR A 36 -1.14 -19.56 7.42
N ALA A 37 -1.33 -20.75 7.98
CA ALA A 37 -1.34 -22.05 7.34
C ALA A 37 -2.07 -22.08 5.99
N ALA A 38 -1.43 -22.78 5.07
CA ALA A 38 -2.04 -23.41 3.93
C ALA A 38 -3.27 -24.26 4.34
N GLY A 39 -4.45 -23.67 4.25
CA GLY A 39 -5.64 -24.35 3.76
C GLY A 39 -6.01 -23.64 2.47
N GLY A 40 -6.34 -24.37 1.41
CA GLY A 40 -6.82 -23.77 0.16
C GLY A 40 -8.08 -22.96 0.45
N SER A 41 -7.91 -21.68 0.78
CA SER A 41 -9.01 -20.83 1.19
C SER A 41 -9.65 -20.30 -0.08
N ASP A 42 -10.87 -20.74 -0.34
CA ASP A 42 -11.70 -20.26 -1.42
C ASP A 42 -12.02 -18.78 -1.18
N TRP A 43 -11.11 -17.90 -1.61
CA TRP A 43 -11.27 -16.45 -1.54
C TRP A 43 -12.39 -15.91 -2.46
N SER A 44 -13.12 -16.81 -3.14
CA SER A 44 -14.42 -16.53 -3.73
C SER A 44 -15.46 -16.15 -2.67
N ASP A 45 -15.35 -16.69 -1.46
CA ASP A 45 -16.34 -16.46 -0.42
C ASP A 45 -16.08 -15.16 0.33
N PHE A 46 -17.11 -14.31 0.38
CA PHE A 46 -17.02 -13.03 1.07
C PHE A 46 -16.78 -13.20 2.58
N ASN A 47 -17.34 -14.25 3.18
CA ASN A 47 -17.21 -14.50 4.62
C ASN A 47 -15.76 -14.83 5.02
N ALA A 48 -15.03 -15.57 4.18
CA ALA A 48 -13.62 -15.86 4.40
C ALA A 48 -12.77 -14.57 4.35
N VAL A 49 -13.03 -13.71 3.35
CA VAL A 49 -12.38 -12.39 3.21
C VAL A 49 -12.71 -11.50 4.40
N ALA A 50 -13.99 -11.42 4.81
CA ALA A 50 -14.43 -10.62 5.94
C ALA A 50 -13.79 -11.07 7.25
N LYS A 51 -13.67 -12.39 7.47
CA LYS A 51 -13.01 -12.96 8.65
C LYS A 51 -11.54 -12.58 8.69
N ALA A 52 -10.81 -12.77 7.60
CA ALA A 52 -9.39 -12.40 7.50
C ALA A 52 -9.17 -10.90 7.76
N LEU A 53 -10.01 -10.03 7.17
CA LEU A 53 -9.92 -8.59 7.37
C LEU A 53 -10.20 -8.19 8.84
N ARG A 54 -11.13 -8.85 9.52
CA ARG A 54 -11.40 -8.62 10.95
C ARG A 54 -10.26 -9.09 11.84
N GLU A 55 -9.64 -10.23 11.53
CA GLU A 55 -8.46 -10.73 12.26
C GLU A 55 -7.29 -9.74 12.16
N ILE A 56 -7.03 -9.21 10.96
CA ILE A 56 -6.00 -8.19 10.74
C ILE A 56 -6.35 -6.91 11.49
N ALA A 57 -7.61 -6.45 11.41
CA ALA A 57 -8.05 -5.25 12.14
C ALA A 57 -7.89 -5.42 13.67
N LYS A 58 -8.17 -6.60 14.22
CA LYS A 58 -7.96 -6.91 15.64
C LYS A 58 -6.47 -6.83 16.02
N GLN A 59 -5.58 -7.38 15.20
CA GLN A 59 -4.12 -7.25 15.41
C GLN A 59 -3.65 -5.79 15.39
N GLN A 60 -4.32 -4.92 14.61
CA GLN A 60 -4.01 -3.48 14.60
C GLN A 60 -4.46 -2.75 15.86
N GLN A 61 -5.57 -3.17 16.46
CA GLN A 61 -6.02 -2.64 17.74
C GLN A 61 -5.04 -3.02 18.85
N GLU A 62 -4.58 -4.28 18.87
CA GLU A 62 -3.61 -4.76 19.86
C GLU A 62 -2.24 -4.09 19.75
N SER A 63 -1.82 -3.69 18.54
CA SER A 63 -0.58 -2.94 18.30
C SER A 63 -0.71 -1.42 18.52
N GLY A 64 -1.90 -0.94 18.92
CA GLY A 64 -2.14 0.48 19.22
C GLY A 64 -2.12 1.41 18.00
N GLN A 65 -2.20 0.86 16.79
CA GLN A 65 -2.17 1.65 15.54
C GLN A 65 -3.52 2.27 15.17
N LEU A 66 -4.62 1.74 15.72
CA LEU A 66 -5.98 2.23 15.49
C LEU A 66 -6.68 2.46 16.83
N ALA A 67 -7.38 3.58 16.95
CA ALA A 67 -8.20 3.88 18.12
C ALA A 67 -9.41 2.92 18.20
N GLU A 68 -9.81 2.56 19.42
CA GLU A 68 -11.00 1.75 19.65
C GLU A 68 -12.23 2.40 19.02
N GLY A 69 -12.95 1.64 18.19
CA GLY A 69 -14.18 2.10 17.52
C GLY A 69 -14.00 2.56 16.08
N GLU A 70 -12.78 2.77 15.59
CA GLU A 70 -12.57 3.16 14.19
C GLU A 70 -12.72 1.94 13.26
N ARG A 71 -13.88 1.84 12.59
CA ARG A 71 -14.16 0.78 11.60
C ARG A 71 -13.50 1.08 10.26
N ARG A 72 -12.18 1.24 10.26
CA ARG A 72 -11.39 1.41 9.03
C ARG A 72 -10.82 0.07 8.59
N LEU A 73 -10.85 -0.14 7.27
CA LEU A 73 -10.21 -1.30 6.66
C LEU A 73 -8.69 -1.13 6.60
N PRO A 74 -7.92 -2.22 6.72
CA PRO A 74 -6.47 -2.19 6.58
C PRO A 74 -6.08 -1.70 5.19
N SER A 75 -5.03 -0.88 5.14
CA SER A 75 -4.57 -0.29 3.88
C SER A 75 -3.97 -1.34 2.95
N THR A 76 -4.06 -1.10 1.64
CA THR A 76 -3.50 -2.05 0.66
C THR A 76 -1.98 -2.20 0.72
N LYS A 77 -1.25 -1.20 1.24
CA LYS A 77 0.20 -1.28 1.41
C LYS A 77 0.53 -2.27 2.54
N MET A 78 -0.17 -2.12 3.65
CA MET A 78 -0.04 -2.98 4.81
C MET A 78 -0.37 -4.44 4.49
N LEU A 79 -1.46 -4.71 3.76
CA LEU A 79 -1.79 -6.09 3.36
C LEU A 79 -0.69 -6.74 2.50
N LYS A 80 0.07 -5.96 1.74
CA LYS A 80 1.21 -6.47 0.98
C LYS A 80 2.42 -6.74 1.88
N GLU A 81 2.66 -5.87 2.85
CA GLU A 81 3.73 -6.04 3.85
C GLU A 81 3.50 -7.27 4.71
N LEU A 82 2.24 -7.58 5.05
CA LEU A 82 1.84 -8.81 5.74
C LEU A 82 1.87 -10.07 4.83
N GLY A 83 2.31 -9.96 3.58
CA GLY A 83 2.35 -11.08 2.64
C GLY A 83 0.98 -11.54 2.12
N GLN A 84 -0.11 -10.81 2.42
CA GLN A 84 -1.46 -11.17 2.01
C GLN A 84 -1.82 -10.68 0.60
N LEU A 85 -0.94 -10.97 -0.36
CA LEU A 85 -1.13 -10.59 -1.77
C LEU A 85 -2.36 -11.25 -2.40
N GLU A 86 -2.60 -12.52 -2.05
CA GLU A 86 -3.75 -13.28 -2.58
C GLU A 86 -5.08 -12.72 -2.07
N LEU A 87 -5.15 -12.28 -0.80
CA LEU A 87 -6.33 -11.58 -0.27
C LEU A 87 -6.60 -10.29 -1.05
N VAL A 88 -5.56 -9.47 -1.27
CA VAL A 88 -5.69 -8.24 -2.05
C VAL A 88 -6.17 -8.53 -3.48
N ARG A 89 -5.65 -9.60 -4.08
CA ARG A 89 -6.03 -10.02 -5.44
C ARG A 89 -7.48 -10.47 -5.50
N ALA A 90 -7.93 -11.26 -4.52
CA ALA A 90 -9.31 -11.73 -4.41
C ALA A 90 -10.29 -10.58 -4.20
N ILE A 91 -9.98 -9.63 -3.30
CA ILE A 91 -10.81 -8.43 -3.08
C ILE A 91 -11.00 -7.66 -4.40
N ARG A 92 -9.92 -7.50 -5.17
CA ARG A 92 -9.96 -6.74 -6.43
C ARG A 92 -10.72 -7.47 -7.54
N LYS A 93 -10.53 -8.78 -7.69
CA LYS A 93 -11.11 -9.56 -8.81
C LYS A 93 -12.53 -10.05 -8.53
N ASN A 94 -12.77 -10.59 -7.33
CA ASN A 94 -14.00 -11.31 -7.01
C ASN A 94 -15.03 -10.40 -6.33
N HIS A 95 -14.57 -9.56 -5.38
CA HIS A 95 -15.45 -8.77 -4.52
C HIS A 95 -15.65 -7.32 -4.99
N GLY A 96 -15.06 -6.97 -6.14
CA GLY A 96 -15.23 -5.66 -6.79
C GLY A 96 -14.51 -4.50 -6.09
N GLY A 97 -13.48 -4.81 -5.30
CA GLY A 97 -12.57 -3.85 -4.69
C GLY A 97 -12.86 -3.48 -3.24
N PHE A 98 -11.94 -2.72 -2.65
CA PHE A 98 -11.97 -2.35 -1.24
C PHE A 98 -13.19 -1.50 -0.87
N VAL A 99 -13.65 -0.62 -1.77
CA VAL A 99 -14.83 0.23 -1.53
C VAL A 99 -16.08 -0.61 -1.33
N LYS A 100 -16.34 -1.58 -2.22
CA LYS A 100 -17.50 -2.49 -2.09
C LYS A 100 -17.41 -3.38 -0.86
N VAL A 101 -16.20 -3.83 -0.51
CA VAL A 101 -15.99 -4.60 0.72
C VAL A 101 -16.25 -3.74 1.95
N ALA A 102 -15.84 -2.46 1.92
CA ALA A 102 -16.10 -1.51 3.00
C ALA A 102 -17.59 -1.23 3.18
N GLU A 103 -18.31 -0.97 2.08
CA GLU A 103 -19.76 -0.78 2.09
C GLU A 103 -20.47 -1.98 2.73
N ARG A 104 -20.07 -3.21 2.37
CA ARG A 104 -20.64 -4.44 2.93
C ARG A 104 -20.30 -4.65 4.42
N LEU A 105 -19.16 -4.15 4.87
CA LEU A 105 -18.74 -4.24 6.26
C LEU A 105 -19.22 -3.06 7.11
N GLY A 106 -19.84 -2.04 6.51
CA GLY A 106 -20.17 -0.79 7.18
C GLY A 106 -18.92 -0.04 7.67
N ALA A 107 -17.81 -0.19 6.95
CA ALA A 107 -16.55 0.46 7.24
C ALA A 107 -16.47 1.81 6.52
N GLU A 108 -15.79 2.78 7.13
CA GLU A 108 -15.63 4.11 6.55
C GLU A 108 -14.61 4.08 5.41
N THR A 109 -14.97 4.69 4.28
CA THR A 109 -14.09 4.92 3.14
C THR A 109 -13.89 6.40 2.91
N SER A 110 -12.71 6.78 2.44
CA SER A 110 -12.51 8.17 2.00
C SER A 110 -13.39 8.46 0.77
N PRO A 111 -13.99 9.67 0.69
CA PRO A 111 -14.82 10.05 -0.45
C PRO A 111 -14.03 10.05 -1.76
N GLU A 112 -12.73 10.37 -1.71
CA GLU A 112 -11.83 10.31 -2.86
C GLU A 112 -11.69 8.86 -3.38
N ALA A 113 -11.51 7.88 -2.49
CA ALA A 113 -11.39 6.48 -2.90
C ALA A 113 -12.68 5.97 -3.57
N PHE A 114 -13.84 6.44 -3.11
CA PHE A 114 -15.14 6.15 -3.71
C PHE A 114 -15.23 6.72 -5.13
N GLU A 115 -14.90 8.00 -5.34
CA GLU A 115 -14.94 8.61 -6.67
C GLU A 115 -13.93 7.95 -7.64
N ILE A 116 -12.72 7.62 -7.18
CA ILE A 116 -11.75 6.88 -7.99
C ILE A 116 -12.32 5.51 -8.40
N HIS A 117 -12.97 4.80 -7.48
CA HIS A 117 -13.60 3.50 -7.76
C HIS A 117 -14.73 3.62 -8.80
N LYS A 118 -15.61 4.61 -8.64
CA LYS A 118 -16.68 4.93 -9.59
C LYS A 118 -16.12 5.20 -10.99
N GLN A 119 -15.05 6.01 -11.09
CA GLN A 119 -14.37 6.27 -12.36
C GLN A 119 -13.77 5.01 -12.98
N LYS A 120 -13.10 4.16 -12.18
CA LYS A 120 -12.53 2.89 -12.65
C LYS A 120 -13.60 1.93 -13.16
N THR A 121 -14.68 1.76 -12.40
CA THR A 121 -15.82 0.91 -12.76
C THR A 121 -16.48 1.40 -14.06
N SER A 122 -16.65 2.71 -14.21
CA SER A 122 -17.17 3.32 -15.45
C SER A 122 -16.25 3.04 -16.65
N ARG A 123 -14.93 3.22 -16.50
CA ARG A 123 -13.94 2.93 -17.55
C ARG A 123 -13.95 1.45 -17.97
N GLU A 124 -14.01 0.54 -17.01
CA GLU A 124 -14.07 -0.89 -17.27
C GLU A 124 -15.35 -1.28 -18.01
N ASN A 125 -16.50 -0.73 -17.60
CA ASN A 125 -17.77 -0.95 -18.31
C ASN A 125 -17.71 -0.48 -19.77
N ARG A 126 -17.09 0.69 -20.03
CA ARG A 126 -16.88 1.18 -21.41
C ARG A 126 -15.96 0.25 -22.21
N ARG A 127 -14.86 -0.21 -21.62
CA ARG A 127 -13.95 -1.18 -22.27
C ARG A 127 -14.68 -2.48 -22.59
N ARG A 128 -15.45 -3.03 -21.65
CA ARG A 128 -16.24 -4.24 -21.84
C ARG A 128 -17.25 -4.09 -22.97
N LYS A 129 -18.00 -2.99 -23.01
CA LYS A 129 -18.93 -2.70 -24.12
C LYS A 129 -18.20 -2.60 -25.46
N ARG A 130 -17.04 -1.96 -25.50
CA ARG A 130 -16.22 -1.86 -26.72
C ARG A 130 -15.74 -3.24 -27.18
N LEU A 131 -15.25 -4.07 -26.26
CA LEU A 131 -14.84 -5.45 -26.55
C LEU A 131 -16.02 -6.27 -27.11
N GLN A 132 -17.23 -6.08 -26.56
CA GLN A 132 -18.43 -6.72 -27.08
C GLN A 132 -18.79 -6.24 -28.50
N ARG A 133 -18.67 -4.95 -28.81
CA ARG A 133 -18.88 -4.44 -30.18
C ARG A 133 -17.83 -4.97 -31.16
N ILE A 134 -16.56 -4.96 -30.76
CA ILE A 134 -15.46 -5.53 -31.55
C ILE A 134 -15.70 -7.02 -31.82
N ALA A 135 -16.09 -7.79 -30.80
CA ALA A 135 -16.39 -9.22 -30.95
C ALA A 135 -17.58 -9.49 -31.88
N LYS A 136 -18.54 -8.56 -31.95
CA LYS A 136 -19.67 -8.63 -32.87
C LYS A 136 -19.35 -8.07 -34.28
N HIS A 137 -18.12 -7.59 -34.50
CA HIS A 137 -17.73 -6.84 -35.70
C HIS A 137 -18.65 -5.65 -36.00
N ASP A 138 -19.22 -5.06 -34.96
CA ASP A 138 -20.16 -3.93 -35.04
C ASP A 138 -19.36 -2.61 -35.02
N PHE A 139 -18.84 -2.25 -36.20
CA PHE A 139 -17.96 -1.09 -36.41
C PHE A 139 -18.69 0.17 -36.92
N PHE A 140 -20.00 0.07 -37.20
CA PHE A 140 -20.80 1.15 -37.78
C PHE A 140 -21.68 1.86 -36.75
#